data_AF-A0A4S3LFJ3-F1
#
_entry.id   AF-A0A4S3LFJ3-F1
#
_cell.length_a   1.000
_cell.length_b   1.000
_cell.length_c   1.000
_cell.angle_alpha   90.00
_cell.angle_beta   90.00
_cell.angle_gamma   90.00
#
_symmetry.space_group_name_H-M   'P 1'
#
loop_
_entity.id
_entity.type
_entity.pdbx_description
1 polymer ?
#
loop_
_entity_poly.entity_id
_entity_poly.type
_entity_poly.pdbx_seq_one_letter_code
_entity_poly.pdbx_strand_id
1 'polypeptide(L)'
;MSFQSTSASLPVSQSIPDIQQVKTFLLSLQEHITQQLAAADGQGQFAEDQWVREEGGGGQSRVLTNGAVFEQAGVNFSHVSGAMLPASATAHRPELA
;
A
#
# COMPACT_ATOMS: atom_id res chain seq x y z
N MET A 1 43.06 36.41 17.51
CA MET A 1 41.87 35.98 18.27
C MET A 1 40.91 35.36 17.27
N SER A 2 40.89 34.03 17.20
CA SER A 2 40.15 33.29 16.16
C SER A 2 38.85 32.75 16.75
N PHE A 3 37.71 33.18 16.19
CA PHE A 3 36.40 32.63 16.52
C PHE A 3 36.22 31.29 15.80
N GLN A 4 36.11 30.20 16.56
CA GLN A 4 35.70 28.90 16.02
C GLN A 4 34.17 28.88 15.89
N SER A 5 33.70 28.78 14.65
CA SER A 5 32.30 28.58 14.31
C SER A 5 31.94 27.11 14.52
N THR A 6 31.22 26.80 15.60
CA THR A 6 30.72 25.45 15.88
C THR A 6 29.37 25.27 15.20
N SER A 7 29.35 24.66 14.01
CA SER A 7 28.10 24.15 13.41
C SER A 7 27.73 22.83 14.08
N ALA A 8 26.76 22.86 15.00
CA ALA A 8 26.17 21.65 15.55
C ALA A 8 25.10 21.12 14.57
N SER A 9 25.45 20.09 13.80
CA SER A 9 24.48 19.32 13.01
C SER A 9 23.68 18.42 13.96
N LEU A 10 22.37 18.65 14.05
CA LEU A 10 21.46 17.76 14.80
C LEU A 10 21.37 16.40 14.07
N PRO A 11 21.46 15.26 14.79
CA PRO A 11 21.28 13.96 14.16
C PRO A 11 19.81 13.79 13.75
N VAL A 12 19.56 13.68 12.45
CA VAL A 12 18.28 13.15 11.94
C VAL A 12 18.25 11.67 12.30
N SER A 13 17.49 11.31 13.33
CA SER A 13 17.17 9.91 13.60
C SER A 13 16.24 9.42 12.48
N GLN A 14 16.80 8.76 11.48
CA GLN A 14 16.02 8.08 10.45
C GLN A 14 15.37 6.84 11.09
N SER A 15 14.19 7.00 11.68
CA SER A 15 13.41 5.87 12.18
C SER A 15 12.92 5.04 11.00
N ILE A 16 13.25 3.75 11.00
CA ILE A 16 12.71 2.79 10.05
C ILE A 16 11.17 2.81 10.18
N PRO A 17 10.42 3.00 9.07
CA PRO A 17 8.97 2.97 9.11
C PRO A 17 8.45 1.63 9.64
N ASP A 18 7.46 1.67 10.52
CA ASP A 18 6.77 0.47 10.99
C ASP A 18 5.85 -0.06 9.87
N ILE A 19 6.31 -1.10 9.19
CA ILE A 19 5.58 -1.75 8.08
C ILE A 19 4.24 -2.32 8.56
N GLN A 20 4.15 -2.82 9.80
CA GLN A 20 2.89 -3.37 10.31
C GLN A 20 1.87 -2.27 10.59
N GLN A 21 2.31 -1.11 11.07
CA GLN A 21 1.45 0.05 11.24
C GLN A 21 0.88 0.52 9.89
N VAL A 22 1.73 0.64 8.86
CA VAL A 22 1.29 1.03 7.51
C VAL A 22 0.35 -0.02 6.91
N LYS A 23 0.67 -1.31 7.03
CA LYS A 23 -0.19 -2.41 6.56
C LYS A 23 -1.58 -2.34 7.21
N THR A 24 -1.63 -2.15 8.52
CA THR A 24 -2.88 -2.06 9.29
C THR A 24 -3.71 -0.87 8.83
N PHE A 25 -3.07 0.29 8.65
CA PHE A 25 -3.73 1.48 8.14
C PHE A 25 -4.33 1.24 6.74
N LEU A 26 -3.57 0.65 5.81
CA LEU A 26 -4.02 0.43 4.43
C LEU A 26 -5.17 -0.59 4.34
N LEU A 27 -5.17 -1.64 5.18
CA LEU A 27 -6.29 -2.58 5.28
C LEU A 27 -7.54 -1.90 5.83
N SER A 28 -7.42 -1.10 6.89
CA SER A 28 -8.54 -0.31 7.42
C SER A 28 -9.07 0.71 6.41
N LEU A 29 -8.19 1.29 5.59
CA LEU A 29 -8.58 2.19 4.51
C LEU A 29 -9.35 1.47 3.41
N GLN A 30 -8.91 0.27 2.99
CA GLN A 30 -9.65 -0.56 2.03
C GLN A 30 -11.06 -0.85 2.55
N GLU A 31 -11.17 -1.29 3.81
CA GLU A 31 -12.46 -1.54 4.46
C GLU A 31 -13.35 -0.30 4.40
N HIS A 32 -12.83 0.85 4.86
CA HIS A 32 -13.57 2.10 4.89
C HIS A 32 -14.07 2.52 3.49
N ILE A 33 -13.19 2.48 2.48
CA ILE A 33 -13.56 2.84 1.11
C ILE A 33 -14.65 1.90 0.58
N THR A 34 -14.50 0.58 0.76
CA THR A 34 -15.50 -0.37 0.27
C THR A 34 -16.86 -0.21 0.94
N GLN A 35 -16.90 0.10 2.24
CA GLN A 35 -18.14 0.42 2.95
C GLN A 35 -18.81 1.67 2.39
N GLN A 36 -18.04 2.75 2.17
CA GLN A 36 -18.60 3.99 1.62
C GLN A 36 -19.09 3.82 0.18
N LEU A 37 -18.36 3.07 -0.66
CA LEU A 37 -18.77 2.77 -2.03
C LEU A 37 -20.03 1.89 -2.05
N ALA A 38 -20.12 0.86 -1.23
CA ALA A 38 -21.31 0.03 -1.13
C ALA A 38 -22.53 0.82 -0.63
N ALA A 39 -22.34 1.72 0.35
CA ALA A 39 -23.40 2.59 0.84
C ALA A 39 -23.87 3.59 -0.23
N ALA A 40 -22.95 4.15 -1.01
CA ALA A 40 -23.26 5.04 -2.12
C ALA A 40 -23.98 4.31 -3.27
N ASP A 41 -23.63 3.05 -3.54
CA ASP A 41 -24.30 2.21 -4.53
C ASP A 41 -25.71 1.80 -4.06
N GLY A 42 -25.86 1.46 -2.79
CA GLY A 42 -27.12 1.11 -2.15
C GLY A 42 -27.65 -0.30 -2.45
N GLN A 43 -27.04 -1.04 -3.39
CA GLN A 43 -27.45 -2.41 -3.74
C GLN A 43 -26.27 -3.37 -3.89
N GLY A 44 -25.19 -2.91 -4.53
CA GLY A 44 -24.00 -3.70 -4.81
C GLY A 44 -23.22 -4.06 -3.56
N GLN A 45 -22.68 -5.28 -3.54
CA GLN A 45 -21.81 -5.79 -2.48
C GLN A 45 -20.44 -6.11 -3.09
N PHE A 46 -19.39 -5.90 -2.30
CA PHE A 46 -18.05 -6.30 -2.68
C PHE A 46 -17.86 -7.80 -2.44
N ALA A 47 -17.50 -8.53 -3.48
CA ALA A 47 -16.92 -9.86 -3.38
C ALA A 47 -15.43 -9.71 -3.02
N GLU A 48 -14.96 -10.52 -2.07
CA GLU A 48 -13.58 -10.51 -1.60
C GLU A 48 -12.83 -11.75 -2.12
N ASP A 49 -11.63 -11.52 -2.62
CA ASP A 49 -10.68 -12.56 -2.99
C ASP A 49 -9.34 -12.31 -2.29
N GLN A 50 -8.96 -13.25 -1.42
CA GLN A 50 -7.67 -13.24 -0.74
C GLN A 50 -6.72 -14.18 -1.46
N TRP A 51 -5.53 -13.69 -1.76
CA TRP A 51 -4.54 -14.46 -2.49
C TRP A 51 -3.15 -14.30 -1.89
N VAL A 52 -2.34 -15.33 -2.10
CA VAL A 52 -0.95 -15.41 -1.67
C VAL A 52 -0.07 -15.68 -2.89
N ARG A 53 1.16 -15.16 -2.86
CA ARG A 53 2.16 -15.43 -3.89
C ARG A 53 3.15 -16.48 -3.37
N GLU A 54 3.54 -17.39 -4.26
CA GLU A 54 4.59 -18.38 -3.97
C GLU A 54 5.90 -17.71 -3.57
N GLU A 55 6.27 -16.63 -4.27
CA GLU A 55 7.46 -15.80 -4.00
C GLU A 55 7.36 -14.95 -2.71
N GLY A 56 6.22 -14.98 -2.02
CA GLY A 56 5.99 -14.29 -0.76
C GLY A 56 5.04 -13.09 -0.83
N GLY A 57 4.38 -12.83 0.30
CA GLY A 57 3.35 -11.83 0.42
C GLY A 57 2.03 -12.25 -0.22
N GLY A 58 1.22 -11.26 -0.61
CA GLY A 58 -0.13 -11.51 -1.11
C GLY A 58 -0.96 -10.24 -1.16
N GLY A 59 -2.27 -10.40 -1.16
CA GLY A 59 -3.20 -9.29 -1.21
C GLY A 59 -4.64 -9.70 -0.96
N GLN A 60 -5.49 -8.69 -0.98
CA GLN A 60 -6.94 -8.84 -0.90
C GLN A 60 -7.53 -7.94 -1.98
N SER A 61 -8.23 -8.54 -2.93
CA SER A 61 -9.00 -7.84 -3.94
C SER A 61 -10.46 -7.79 -3.52
N ARG A 62 -11.08 -6.62 -3.62
CA ARG A 62 -12.52 -6.46 -3.39
C ARG A 62 -13.15 -5.85 -4.62
N VAL A 63 -14.14 -6.54 -5.20
CA VAL A 63 -14.81 -6.11 -6.42
C VAL A 63 -16.33 -6.13 -6.23
N LEU A 64 -16.97 -5.00 -6.55
CA LEU A 64 -18.42 -4.88 -6.72
C LEU A 64 -18.70 -4.88 -8.22
N THR A 65 -19.68 -5.66 -8.66
CA THR A 65 -20.16 -5.68 -10.06
C THR A 65 -21.68 -5.61 -10.09
N ASN A 66 -22.22 -5.11 -11.20
CA ASN A 66 -23.67 -4.99 -11.40
C ASN A 66 -24.36 -4.18 -10.29
N GLY A 67 -23.70 -3.10 -9.83
CA GLY A 67 -24.26 -2.17 -8.86
C GLY A 67 -25.31 -1.25 -9.49
N ALA A 68 -26.07 -0.57 -8.64
CA ALA A 68 -27.09 0.38 -9.08
C ALA A 68 -26.48 1.71 -9.54
N VAL A 69 -25.32 2.09 -8.99
CA VAL A 69 -24.58 3.31 -9.35
C VAL A 69 -23.29 2.95 -10.08
N PHE A 70 -22.55 1.96 -9.57
CA PHE A 70 -21.32 1.49 -10.18
C PHE A 70 -21.59 0.23 -10.99
N GLU A 71 -21.40 0.30 -12.31
CA GLU A 71 -21.35 -0.91 -13.14
C GLU A 71 -20.28 -1.88 -12.60
N GLN A 72 -19.12 -1.34 -12.21
CA GLN A 72 -18.07 -2.06 -11.52
C GLN A 72 -17.25 -1.12 -10.63
N ALA A 73 -16.85 -1.57 -9.44
CA ALA A 73 -15.91 -0.89 -8.55
C ALA A 73 -14.91 -1.90 -7.97
N GLY A 74 -13.64 -1.50 -7.82
CA GLY A 74 -12.58 -2.35 -7.29
C GLY A 74 -11.69 -1.60 -6.31
N VAL A 75 -11.43 -2.20 -5.15
CA VAL A 75 -10.49 -1.67 -4.15
C VAL A 75 -9.55 -2.81 -3.76
N ASN A 76 -8.28 -2.69 -4.13
CA ASN A 76 -7.30 -3.76 -3.97
C ASN A 76 -6.22 -3.35 -2.97
N PHE A 77 -5.85 -4.30 -2.12
CA PHE A 77 -4.70 -4.22 -1.23
C PHE A 77 -3.66 -5.25 -1.65
N SER A 78 -2.38 -4.88 -1.59
CA SER A 78 -1.28 -5.79 -1.84
C SER A 78 -0.12 -5.46 -0.92
N HIS A 79 0.47 -6.51 -0.33
CA HIS A 79 1.72 -6.45 0.39
C HIS A 79 2.55 -7.64 -0.07
N VAL A 80 3.41 -7.37 -1.06
CA VAL A 80 4.20 -8.38 -1.75
C VAL A 80 5.66 -8.28 -1.34
N SER A 81 6.33 -9.43 -1.34
CA SER A 81 7.77 -9.54 -1.13
C SER A 81 8.34 -10.48 -2.18
N GLY A 82 9.64 -10.40 -2.42
CA GLY A 82 10.34 -11.30 -3.32
C GLY A 82 11.84 -11.07 -3.25
N ALA A 83 12.61 -12.00 -3.80
CA ALA A 83 14.06 -11.91 -3.79
C ALA A 83 14.62 -10.78 -4.67
N MET A 84 13.90 -10.42 -5.74
CA MET A 84 14.32 -9.43 -6.71
C MET A 84 13.18 -8.44 -7.01
N LEU A 85 13.54 -7.20 -7.30
CA LEU A 85 12.60 -6.22 -7.82
C LEU A 85 12.29 -6.52 -9.29
N PRO A 86 11.05 -6.27 -9.76
CA PRO A 86 10.73 -6.43 -11.17
C PRO A 86 11.53 -5.46 -12.03
N ALA A 87 11.81 -5.85 -13.29
CA ALA A 87 12.57 -5.04 -14.24
C ALA A 87 12.02 -3.61 -14.41
N SER A 88 10.71 -3.42 -14.26
CA SER A 88 10.07 -2.09 -14.29
C SER A 88 10.45 -1.20 -13.11
N ALA A 89 10.73 -1.77 -11.94
CA ALA A 89 11.16 -1.03 -10.74
C ALA A 89 12.67 -0.72 -10.76
N THR A 90 13.45 -1.48 -11.54
CA THR A 90 14.92 -1.41 -11.55
C THR A 90 15.44 -0.75 -12.83
N ALA A 91 14.58 -0.48 -13.81
CA ALA A 91 14.90 0.23 -15.05
C ALA A 91 15.59 1.58 -14.82
N HIS A 92 15.23 2.30 -13.75
CA HIS A 92 15.84 3.58 -13.38
C HIS A 92 16.80 3.48 -12.18
N ARG A 93 16.96 2.28 -11.61
CA ARG A 93 17.81 1.96 -10.46
C ARG A 93 18.38 0.54 -10.60
N PRO A 94 19.35 0.35 -11.52
CA PRO A 94 19.86 -0.97 -11.87
C PRO A 94 20.55 -1.67 -10.70
N GLU A 95 21.03 -0.92 -9.72
CA GLU A 95 21.64 -1.42 -8.49
C GLU A 95 20.65 -2.17 -7.58
N LEU A 96 19.35 -2.07 -7.85
CA LEU A 96 18.29 -2.73 -7.10
C LEU A 96 17.69 -3.94 -7.82
N ALA A 97 18.25 -4.31 -8.98
CA ALA A 97 17.81 -5.44 -9.82
C ALA A 97 18.05 -6.79 -9.18
#